data_AF-A0A8H4YTI6-F1
#
_entry.id   AF-A0A8H4YTI6-F1
#
_cell.length_a   1.000
_cell.length_b   1.000
_cell.length_c   1.000
_cell.angle_alpha   90.00
_cell.angle_beta   90.00
_cell.angle_gamma   90.00
#
_symmetry.space_group_name_H-M   'P 1'
#
loop_
_entity.id
_entity.type
_entity.pdbx_description
1 polymer ?
#
loop_
_entity_poly.entity_id
_entity_poly.type
_entity_poly.pdbx_seq_one_letter_code
_entity_poly.pdbx_strand_id
1 'polypeptide(L)'
;MANNDSQSTSSGSLTSTVVSSSDRSSSQDWPLNSDKDDTLIPSPTDVDRTFFDGKATWQKFLCQAGKIPSGLWPANALDPYITLTDVPSMPEQLPRRDWLYGRPCWELPLDIAGRSCEDDDSHNNTARVHGYRVMFGLQTQEPIQCKICPDAASYSLGVGSEITSSLAILVMCWSYILSVRLLEMQGREVRFTMDRLWPDTSQRQSEHVIDLDLGGASPSLIRWLCAILSPKIGWRARDKGLLPPWATSLSTEVKLSIKTSTPAIEIGFPPSSSEATELLIELCRLFDLGAEATDASGLEPMAPFKASFLATLVLPFYNFMKLQPRLPRPHLTGAQRNGTFRSSHEQNIRAYSNDMRYFMTLSIHPPSIGSIIWSIFWQPDIDCNLVSPWLASVLDTLEPVIKQKRVEILVKTFLSRRPRVAIWWVALFLLGDMAILDWIRRYALKIEEKYAFGSLSPPDPMVSAWTGSKQSFLDFDKDSLYAELDGFVSRADLLRCRFDLKLQGSA
;
A
#
# COMPACT_ATOMS: atom_id res chain seq x y z
N MET A 1 -13.64 -15.45 62.48
CA MET A 1 -14.61 -14.52 63.09
C MET A 1 -15.40 -13.93 61.93
N ALA A 2 -16.43 -14.64 61.45
CA ALA A 2 -17.82 -14.64 61.93
C ALA A 2 -18.44 -13.24 61.73
N ASN A 3 -19.16 -13.04 60.62
CA ASN A 3 -20.62 -13.20 60.43
C ASN A 3 -21.34 -11.90 60.84
N ASN A 4 -22.35 -11.33 60.19
CA ASN A 4 -23.45 -11.79 59.31
C ASN A 4 -24.25 -10.50 58.95
N ASP A 5 -25.21 -10.35 58.03
CA ASP A 5 -25.87 -11.18 57.01
C ASP A 5 -26.83 -10.28 56.18
N SER A 6 -27.51 -10.91 55.21
CA SER A 6 -28.73 -10.53 54.45
C SER A 6 -28.48 -9.82 53.10
N GLN A 7 -28.42 -10.48 51.93
CA GLN A 7 -29.21 -11.54 51.24
C GLN A 7 -30.64 -11.17 50.80
N SER A 8 -30.83 -11.22 49.47
CA SER A 8 -31.88 -11.98 48.76
C SER A 8 -31.42 -12.13 47.28
N THR A 9 -30.91 -13.23 46.72
CA THR A 9 -31.45 -14.60 46.46
C THR A 9 -32.79 -14.58 45.69
N SER A 10 -33.07 -15.41 44.67
CA SER A 10 -32.38 -16.57 44.09
C SER A 10 -32.78 -16.83 42.62
N SER A 11 -31.95 -17.63 41.98
CA SER A 11 -32.18 -18.50 40.81
C SER A 11 -33.40 -19.42 40.89
N GLY A 12 -33.90 -19.84 39.73
CA GLY A 12 -34.82 -20.98 39.56
C GLY A 12 -35.04 -21.37 38.09
N SER A 13 -34.55 -22.56 37.73
CA SER A 13 -34.86 -23.30 36.49
C SER A 13 -36.36 -23.58 36.38
N LEU A 14 -36.93 -23.76 35.18
CA LEU A 14 -37.98 -24.75 34.90
C LEU A 14 -38.31 -24.89 33.40
N THR A 15 -38.41 -26.15 33.01
CA THR A 15 -38.87 -26.75 31.76
C THR A 15 -40.34 -26.45 31.40
N SER A 16 -40.59 -26.40 30.09
CA SER A 16 -41.82 -26.70 29.34
C SER A 16 -43.19 -26.35 29.95
N THR A 17 -43.92 -25.46 29.28
CA THR A 17 -45.39 -25.58 29.19
C THR A 17 -45.85 -25.14 27.80
N VAL A 18 -46.34 -26.10 27.04
CA VAL A 18 -47.12 -25.90 25.82
C VAL A 18 -48.46 -25.29 26.24
N VAL A 19 -48.81 -24.13 25.68
CA VAL A 19 -50.19 -23.67 25.64
C VAL A 19 -50.48 -23.23 24.20
N SER A 20 -51.19 -24.11 23.51
CA SER A 20 -51.91 -23.85 22.28
C SER A 20 -53.11 -22.93 22.56
N SER A 21 -53.29 -21.90 21.75
CA SER A 21 -54.51 -21.66 20.97
C SER A 21 -54.57 -20.21 20.48
N SER A 22 -54.66 -20.06 19.16
CA SER A 22 -55.83 -19.52 18.45
C SER A 22 -55.42 -18.67 17.26
N ASP A 23 -55.78 -19.20 16.09
CA ASP A 23 -55.77 -18.52 14.81
C ASP A 23 -56.43 -17.15 14.90
N ARG A 24 -55.67 -16.10 14.59
CA ARG A 24 -56.18 -14.94 13.86
C ARG A 24 -55.14 -14.49 12.85
N SER A 25 -55.46 -14.80 11.61
CA SER A 25 -54.89 -14.26 10.39
C SER A 25 -54.70 -12.75 10.44
N SER A 26 -53.47 -12.30 10.34
CA SER A 26 -53.14 -11.09 9.59
C SER A 26 -51.72 -11.26 9.05
N SER A 27 -51.60 -12.04 7.99
CA SER A 27 -50.47 -11.94 7.06
C SER A 27 -50.50 -10.54 6.46
N GLN A 28 -49.80 -9.59 7.08
CA GLN A 28 -49.23 -8.49 6.32
C GLN A 28 -48.00 -9.05 5.60
N ASP A 29 -48.29 -9.83 4.57
CA ASP A 29 -47.37 -10.10 3.49
C ASP A 29 -47.07 -8.74 2.84
N TRP A 30 -45.89 -8.19 3.13
CA TRP A 30 -45.31 -7.22 2.22
C TRP A 30 -45.16 -7.94 0.88
N PRO A 31 -45.70 -7.41 -0.22
CA PRO A 31 -45.52 -8.03 -1.51
C PRO A 31 -44.06 -7.84 -1.91
N LEU A 32 -43.21 -8.79 -1.53
CA LEU A 32 -42.02 -9.10 -2.31
C LEU A 32 -42.57 -9.68 -3.61
N ASN A 33 -42.85 -8.80 -4.57
CA ASN A 33 -43.22 -9.18 -5.92
C ASN A 33 -42.21 -10.24 -6.38
N SER A 34 -42.69 -11.47 -6.53
CA SER A 34 -42.01 -12.51 -7.29
C SER A 34 -42.17 -12.20 -8.79
N ASP A 35 -41.85 -10.96 -9.19
CA ASP A 35 -41.87 -10.57 -10.57
C ASP A 35 -40.71 -11.30 -11.24
N LYS A 36 -41.07 -12.21 -12.14
CA LYS A 36 -40.12 -12.90 -13.02
C LYS A 36 -39.34 -11.94 -13.93
N ASP A 37 -39.67 -10.65 -13.88
CA ASP A 37 -39.05 -9.52 -14.58
C ASP A 37 -38.32 -8.54 -13.64
N ASP A 38 -37.97 -8.93 -12.41
CA ASP A 38 -37.08 -8.08 -11.59
C ASP A 38 -35.68 -8.02 -12.21
N THR A 39 -35.43 -6.94 -12.97
CA THR A 39 -34.15 -6.65 -13.62
C THR A 39 -32.96 -6.55 -12.66
N LEU A 40 -33.18 -6.44 -11.35
CA LEU A 40 -32.10 -6.47 -10.36
C LEU A 40 -31.62 -7.89 -10.06
N ILE A 41 -32.47 -8.90 -10.28
CA ILE A 41 -32.09 -10.31 -10.17
C ILE A 41 -31.46 -10.72 -11.50
N PRO A 42 -30.15 -11.01 -11.54
CA PRO A 42 -29.50 -11.39 -12.78
C PRO A 42 -30.07 -12.73 -13.30
N SER A 43 -30.30 -12.82 -14.60
CA SER A 43 -30.75 -14.07 -15.20
C SER A 43 -29.65 -15.15 -15.09
N PRO A 44 -29.99 -16.45 -15.06
CA PRO A 44 -28.98 -17.51 -15.08
C PRO A 44 -28.01 -17.38 -16.26
N THR A 45 -28.50 -16.91 -17.41
CA THR A 45 -27.68 -16.65 -18.61
C THR A 45 -26.67 -15.52 -18.39
N ASP A 46 -27.07 -14.42 -17.73
CA ASP A 46 -26.15 -13.33 -17.40
C ASP A 46 -25.09 -13.75 -16.38
N VAL A 47 -25.49 -14.56 -15.39
CA VAL A 47 -24.58 -15.16 -14.39
C VAL A 47 -23.55 -16.05 -15.07
N ASP A 48 -23.98 -16.99 -15.91
CA ASP A 48 -23.10 -17.91 -16.63
C ASP A 48 -22.17 -17.14 -17.58
N ARG A 49 -22.71 -16.21 -18.38
CA ARG A 49 -21.92 -15.37 -19.29
C ARG A 49 -20.84 -14.60 -18.52
N THR A 50 -21.21 -13.90 -17.45
CA THR A 50 -20.27 -13.12 -16.64
C THR A 50 -19.17 -13.99 -16.05
N PHE A 51 -19.53 -15.18 -15.56
CA PHE A 51 -18.55 -16.13 -15.03
C PHE A 51 -17.57 -16.62 -16.11
N PHE A 52 -18.06 -17.06 -17.27
CA PHE A 52 -17.20 -17.58 -18.34
C PHE A 52 -16.34 -16.49 -18.99
N ASP A 53 -16.89 -15.31 -19.21
CA ASP A 53 -16.15 -14.16 -19.76
C ASP A 53 -15.07 -13.68 -18.78
N GLY A 54 -15.41 -13.62 -17.49
CA GLY A 54 -14.45 -13.31 -16.44
C GLY A 54 -13.34 -14.35 -16.35
N LYS A 55 -13.69 -15.64 -16.39
CA LYS A 55 -12.72 -16.74 -16.39
C LYS A 55 -11.77 -16.65 -17.58
N ALA A 56 -12.29 -16.46 -18.79
CA ALA A 56 -11.48 -16.29 -19.99
C ALA A 56 -10.54 -15.07 -19.88
N THR A 57 -11.04 -13.96 -19.33
CA THR A 57 -10.28 -12.73 -19.12
C THR A 57 -9.11 -12.95 -18.16
N TRP A 58 -9.36 -13.52 -16.98
CA TRP A 58 -8.30 -13.78 -15.99
C TRP A 58 -7.32 -14.86 -16.45
N GLN A 59 -7.80 -15.88 -17.17
CA GLN A 59 -6.93 -16.89 -17.77
C GLN A 59 -6.00 -16.29 -18.81
N LYS A 60 -6.46 -15.32 -19.61
CA LYS A 60 -5.59 -14.59 -20.54
C LYS A 60 -4.45 -13.88 -19.82
N PHE A 61 -4.74 -13.14 -18.75
CA PHE A 61 -3.70 -12.47 -17.95
C PHE A 61 -2.77 -13.46 -17.26
N LEU A 62 -3.30 -14.56 -16.73
CA LEU A 62 -2.51 -15.61 -16.09
C LEU A 62 -1.56 -16.29 -17.08
N CYS A 63 -2.04 -16.57 -18.30
CA CYS A 63 -1.23 -17.10 -19.39
C CYS A 63 -0.15 -16.11 -19.85
N GLN A 64 -0.44 -14.81 -19.89
CA GLN A 64 0.55 -13.78 -20.18
C GLN A 64 1.63 -13.73 -19.09
N ALA A 65 1.21 -13.75 -17.81
CA ALA A 65 2.12 -13.79 -16.67
C ALA A 65 3.03 -15.01 -16.68
N GLY A 66 2.50 -16.19 -17.04
CA GLY A 66 3.27 -17.44 -17.14
C GLY A 66 4.31 -17.46 -18.25
N LYS A 67 4.23 -16.56 -19.24
CA LYS A 67 5.25 -16.41 -20.30
C LYS A 67 6.43 -15.53 -19.89
N ILE A 68 6.29 -14.74 -18.83
CA ILE A 68 7.35 -13.85 -18.35
C ILE A 68 8.33 -14.68 -17.52
N PRO A 69 9.62 -14.78 -17.91
CA PRO A 69 10.62 -15.54 -17.17
C PRO A 69 10.72 -15.09 -15.70
N SER A 70 11.10 -16.02 -14.82
CA SER A 70 11.24 -15.72 -13.40
C SER A 70 12.29 -14.63 -13.17
N GLY A 71 12.03 -13.70 -12.25
CA GLY A 71 12.93 -12.57 -11.95
C GLY A 71 12.85 -11.38 -12.91
N LEU A 72 12.20 -11.55 -14.07
CA LEU A 72 11.97 -10.48 -15.03
C LEU A 72 10.55 -9.93 -14.93
N TRP A 73 10.41 -8.64 -15.22
CA TRP A 73 9.16 -7.87 -15.12
C TRP A 73 8.95 -7.05 -16.39
N PRO A 74 7.71 -6.72 -16.77
CA PRO A 74 7.48 -5.80 -17.89
C PRO A 74 8.19 -4.45 -17.64
N ALA A 75 8.89 -3.95 -18.66
CA ALA A 75 9.63 -2.70 -18.59
C ALA A 75 8.74 -1.54 -18.13
N ASN A 76 9.27 -0.68 -17.25
CA ASN A 76 8.57 0.45 -16.64
C ASN A 76 7.34 0.11 -15.77
N ALA A 77 6.87 -1.15 -15.72
CA ALA A 77 5.67 -1.50 -14.96
C ALA A 77 5.87 -1.42 -13.43
N LEU A 78 7.13 -1.39 -13.00
CA LEU A 78 7.52 -1.23 -11.60
C LEU A 78 8.15 0.14 -11.31
N ASP A 79 8.09 1.08 -12.25
CA ASP A 79 8.48 2.45 -11.99
C ASP A 79 7.49 3.10 -10.99
N PRO A 80 7.92 3.54 -9.79
CA PRO A 80 7.04 4.20 -8.82
C PRO A 80 6.27 5.39 -9.41
N TYR A 81 6.85 6.11 -10.38
CA TYR A 81 6.21 7.29 -11.00
C TYR A 81 4.92 6.96 -11.75
N ILE A 82 4.69 5.69 -12.13
CA ILE A 82 3.42 5.28 -12.76
C ILE A 82 2.20 5.52 -11.84
N THR A 83 2.43 5.68 -10.54
CA THR A 83 1.40 5.95 -9.51
C THR A 83 1.16 7.44 -9.26
N LEU A 84 1.97 8.34 -9.82
CA LEU A 84 1.90 9.77 -9.61
C LEU A 84 1.35 10.47 -10.86
N THR A 85 0.02 10.59 -10.97
CA THR A 85 -0.63 11.40 -12.02
C THR A 85 -0.83 12.82 -11.51
N ASP A 86 -1.81 13.04 -10.64
CA ASP A 86 -2.17 14.34 -10.05
C ASP A 86 -2.05 14.31 -8.51
N VAL A 87 -1.13 13.50 -7.99
CA VAL A 87 -0.84 13.45 -6.55
C VAL A 87 -0.31 14.82 -6.12
N PRO A 88 -0.88 15.46 -5.09
CA PRO A 88 -0.31 16.69 -4.57
C PRO A 88 0.94 16.38 -3.74
N SER A 89 1.95 17.24 -3.82
CA SER A 89 3.08 17.16 -2.90
C SER A 89 2.67 17.58 -1.49
N MET A 90 3.23 16.94 -0.47
CA MET A 90 3.18 17.46 0.88
C MET A 90 3.77 18.89 0.94
N PRO A 91 3.21 19.82 1.75
CA PRO A 91 3.76 21.16 1.91
C PRO A 91 5.23 21.14 2.34
N GLU A 92 6.04 22.09 1.85
CA GLU A 92 7.47 22.18 2.23
C GLU A 92 7.69 22.38 3.73
N GLN A 93 6.75 23.08 4.37
CA GLN A 93 6.73 23.30 5.81
C GLN A 93 5.46 22.67 6.39
N LEU A 94 5.65 21.78 7.35
CA LEU A 94 4.59 21.08 8.05
C LEU A 94 4.45 21.58 9.48
N PRO A 95 3.22 21.61 10.03
CA PRO A 95 3.04 21.89 11.43
C PRO A 95 3.65 20.77 12.30
N ARG A 96 4.14 21.14 13.48
CA ARG A 96 4.52 20.18 14.55
C ARG A 96 3.27 19.62 15.24
N ARG A 97 2.45 18.90 14.48
CA ARG A 97 1.19 18.27 14.91
C ARG A 97 1.13 16.83 14.44
N ASP A 98 0.25 16.08 15.09
CA ASP A 98 0.02 14.66 14.81
C ASP A 98 -0.73 14.45 13.49
N TRP A 99 -1.53 15.44 13.09
CA TRP A 99 -2.43 15.35 11.94
C TRP A 99 -2.27 16.54 11.00
N LEU A 100 -2.26 16.26 9.70
CA LEU A 100 -2.48 17.23 8.64
C LEU A 100 -3.87 17.00 8.05
N TYR A 101 -4.53 18.10 7.66
CA TYR A 101 -5.82 18.03 7.01
C TYR A 101 -5.79 18.76 5.68
N GLY A 102 -6.45 18.17 4.69
CA GLY A 102 -6.61 18.77 3.37
C GLY A 102 -8.04 18.56 2.85
N ARG A 103 -8.37 19.27 1.77
CA ARG A 103 -9.59 19.02 0.98
C ARG A 103 -9.20 19.03 -0.50
N PRO A 104 -9.57 18.00 -1.27
CA PRO A 104 -9.43 18.08 -2.72
C PRO A 104 -10.33 19.21 -3.24
N CYS A 105 -9.88 19.88 -4.29
CA CYS A 105 -10.60 20.96 -4.95
C CYS A 105 -10.73 20.61 -6.43
N TRP A 106 -11.95 20.68 -6.95
CA TRP A 106 -12.29 20.40 -8.34
C TRP A 106 -12.71 21.70 -9.02
N GLU A 107 -12.31 21.88 -10.27
CA GLU A 107 -12.79 22.98 -11.12
C GLU A 107 -13.86 22.42 -12.06
N LEU A 108 -15.10 22.86 -11.90
CA LEU A 108 -16.26 22.40 -12.67
C LEU A 108 -16.78 23.52 -13.57
N PRO A 109 -17.08 23.27 -14.85
CA PRO A 109 -17.73 24.26 -15.71
C PRO A 109 -19.07 24.74 -15.12
N LEU A 110 -19.31 26.06 -15.09
CA LEU A 110 -20.53 26.66 -14.53
C LEU A 110 -21.82 26.22 -15.23
N ASP A 111 -21.74 25.81 -16.49
CA ASP A 111 -22.86 25.29 -17.29
C ASP A 111 -23.48 24.01 -16.68
N ILE A 112 -22.74 23.29 -15.83
CA ILE A 112 -23.21 22.08 -15.12
C ILE A 112 -23.80 22.43 -13.74
N ALA A 113 -23.51 23.62 -13.19
CA ALA A 113 -23.89 24.03 -11.84
C ALA A 113 -25.18 24.88 -11.77
N GLY A 114 -25.87 25.12 -12.89
CA GLY A 114 -27.20 25.72 -12.89
C GLY A 114 -27.29 27.17 -12.42
N ARG A 115 -26.28 28.00 -12.71
CA ARG A 115 -26.40 29.47 -12.61
C ARG A 115 -25.93 30.12 -13.91
N SER A 116 -26.88 30.40 -14.80
CA SER A 116 -26.69 31.44 -15.81
C SER A 116 -26.74 32.79 -15.09
N CYS A 117 -25.58 33.28 -14.65
CA CYS A 117 -25.45 34.71 -14.40
C CYS A 117 -25.01 35.32 -15.73
N GLU A 118 -25.94 36.02 -16.37
CA GLU A 118 -25.62 37.02 -17.38
C GLU A 118 -24.77 38.10 -16.69
N ASP A 119 -23.46 37.92 -16.65
CA ASP A 119 -22.54 39.04 -16.54
C ASP A 119 -21.24 38.70 -17.25
N ASP A 120 -20.91 39.61 -18.16
CA ASP A 120 -19.85 39.59 -19.14
C ASP A 120 -18.53 39.90 -18.44
N ASP A 121 -17.77 38.86 -18.08
CA ASP A 121 -16.32 38.97 -17.88
C ASP A 121 -15.66 37.63 -18.17
N SER A 122 -15.15 37.52 -19.40
CA SER A 122 -14.33 36.41 -19.85
C SER A 122 -13.05 36.35 -19.02
N HIS A 123 -12.92 35.38 -18.11
CA HIS A 123 -11.80 34.43 -18.01
C HIS A 123 -12.09 33.45 -16.86
N ASN A 124 -12.37 32.19 -17.21
CA ASN A 124 -12.74 31.04 -16.35
C ASN A 124 -14.17 31.00 -15.82
N ASN A 125 -15.08 30.50 -16.66
CA ASN A 125 -16.44 30.11 -16.29
C ASN A 125 -16.45 28.78 -15.50
N THR A 126 -15.66 28.68 -14.42
CA THR A 126 -15.52 27.46 -13.61
C THR A 126 -15.83 27.71 -12.13
N ALA A 127 -16.68 26.87 -11.55
CA ALA A 127 -16.95 26.81 -10.12
C ALA A 127 -15.93 25.91 -9.42
N ARG A 128 -15.38 26.36 -8.29
CA ARG A 128 -14.54 25.52 -7.42
C ARG A 128 -15.41 24.76 -6.44
N VAL A 129 -15.33 23.43 -6.47
CA VAL A 129 -16.04 22.55 -5.54
C VAL A 129 -15.04 21.81 -4.67
N HIS A 130 -15.22 21.93 -3.36
CA HIS A 130 -14.39 21.22 -2.39
C HIS A 130 -14.99 19.85 -2.11
N GLY A 131 -14.16 18.80 -2.16
CA GLY A 131 -14.54 17.48 -1.69
C GLY A 131 -14.43 17.34 -0.17
N TYR A 132 -14.56 16.09 0.29
CA TYR A 132 -14.47 15.75 1.71
C TYR A 132 -13.10 16.06 2.30
N ARG A 133 -13.07 16.34 3.60
CA ARG A 133 -11.83 16.57 4.33
C ARG A 133 -11.07 15.25 4.49
N VAL A 134 -9.84 15.24 4.02
CA VAL A 134 -8.89 14.12 4.16
C VAL A 134 -7.96 14.42 5.34
N MET A 135 -7.58 13.39 6.07
CA MET A 135 -6.72 13.48 7.24
C MET A 135 -5.50 12.57 7.08
N PHE A 136 -4.31 13.12 7.30
CA PHE A 136 -3.04 12.41 7.20
C PHE A 136 -2.38 12.33 8.57
N GLY A 137 -2.07 11.12 9.01
CA GLY A 137 -1.31 10.88 10.23
C GLY A 137 0.17 11.17 9.99
N LEU A 138 0.71 12.17 10.69
CA LEU A 138 2.12 12.55 10.61
C LEU A 138 2.97 11.88 11.69
N GLN A 139 2.35 11.22 12.67
CA GLN A 139 3.03 10.69 13.83
C GLN A 139 2.43 9.35 14.30
N THR A 140 3.28 8.49 14.89
CA THR A 140 2.94 7.22 15.52
C THR A 140 3.62 7.10 16.87
N GLN A 141 3.01 6.36 17.80
CA GLN A 141 3.54 6.13 19.13
C GLN A 141 4.72 5.15 19.13
N GLU A 142 4.58 4.07 18.36
CA GLU A 142 5.56 2.99 18.31
C GLU A 142 6.11 2.83 16.89
N PRO A 143 7.37 2.41 16.76
CA PRO A 143 7.94 2.08 15.47
C PRO A 143 7.31 0.80 14.93
N ILE A 144 7.25 0.70 13.61
CA ILE A 144 6.82 -0.50 12.91
C ILE A 144 7.89 -1.58 13.12
N GLN A 145 7.50 -2.67 13.78
CA GLN A 145 8.39 -3.79 14.06
C GLN A 145 8.53 -4.68 12.83
N CYS A 146 9.70 -4.66 12.21
CA CYS A 146 10.05 -5.51 11.09
C CYS A 146 10.70 -6.81 11.60
N LYS A 147 10.14 -7.95 11.24
CA LYS A 147 10.69 -9.27 11.61
C LYS A 147 11.57 -9.81 10.50
N ILE A 148 12.72 -10.38 10.84
CA ILE A 148 13.53 -11.15 9.90
C ILE A 148 12.99 -12.59 9.86
N CYS A 149 12.60 -13.06 8.68
CA CYS A 149 12.00 -14.38 8.46
C CYS A 149 12.73 -15.14 7.35
N PRO A 150 13.19 -16.38 7.59
CA PRO A 150 13.83 -17.20 6.55
C PRO A 150 12.86 -17.65 5.46
N ASP A 151 11.55 -17.55 5.71
CA ASP A 151 10.45 -17.94 4.84
C ASP A 151 9.58 -16.74 4.39
N ALA A 152 10.16 -15.54 4.37
CA ALA A 152 9.47 -14.32 3.93
C ALA A 152 8.87 -14.46 2.52
N ALA A 153 7.66 -13.94 2.29
CA ALA A 153 6.99 -14.06 0.99
C ALA A 153 7.75 -13.39 -0.18
N SER A 154 8.71 -12.50 0.11
CA SER A 154 9.63 -11.95 -0.88
C SER A 154 10.38 -13.04 -1.64
N TYR A 155 10.70 -14.18 -1.02
CA TYR A 155 11.31 -15.32 -1.71
C TYR A 155 10.37 -15.94 -2.76
N SER A 156 9.05 -15.87 -2.55
CA SER A 156 8.04 -16.35 -3.49
C SER A 156 7.67 -15.32 -4.58
N LEU A 157 8.14 -14.09 -4.46
CA LEU A 157 7.96 -13.02 -5.45
C LEU A 157 8.90 -13.19 -6.66
N GLY A 158 9.80 -14.19 -6.62
CA GLY A 158 10.74 -14.47 -7.70
C GLY A 158 11.76 -13.36 -7.92
N VAL A 159 11.97 -12.51 -6.92
CA VAL A 159 13.01 -11.48 -6.97
C VAL A 159 14.40 -12.10 -6.82
N GLY A 160 15.40 -11.51 -7.46
CA GLY A 160 16.78 -12.00 -7.43
C GLY A 160 17.35 -12.10 -6.01
N SER A 161 18.36 -12.94 -5.84
CA SER A 161 19.04 -13.14 -4.55
C SER A 161 19.56 -11.82 -3.97
N GLU A 162 20.09 -10.93 -4.82
CA GLU A 162 20.54 -9.59 -4.45
C GLU A 162 19.45 -8.76 -3.76
N ILE A 163 18.20 -8.82 -4.26
CA ILE A 163 17.07 -8.17 -3.61
C ILE A 163 16.86 -8.81 -2.24
N THR A 164 16.70 -10.13 -2.17
CA THR A 164 16.41 -10.79 -0.88
C THR A 164 17.51 -10.58 0.16
N SER A 165 18.76 -10.48 -0.27
CA SER A 165 19.93 -10.28 0.58
C SER A 165 20.09 -8.84 1.07
N SER A 166 19.53 -7.86 0.36
CA SER A 166 19.67 -6.43 0.68
C SER A 166 18.37 -5.78 1.18
N LEU A 167 17.20 -6.37 0.89
CA LEU A 167 15.89 -5.75 1.07
C LEU A 167 15.67 -5.26 2.49
N ALA A 168 16.03 -6.05 3.50
CA ALA A 168 15.87 -5.65 4.90
C ALA A 168 16.64 -4.37 5.22
N ILE A 169 17.90 -4.28 4.79
CA ILE A 169 18.77 -3.13 5.06
C ILE A 169 18.27 -1.90 4.30
N LEU A 170 17.95 -2.05 3.02
CA LEU A 170 17.51 -0.93 2.18
C LEU A 170 16.13 -0.40 2.59
N VAL A 171 15.21 -1.26 3.07
CA VAL A 171 13.93 -0.80 3.65
C VAL A 171 14.18 0.04 4.91
N MET A 172 15.12 -0.34 5.77
CA MET A 172 15.48 0.48 6.93
C MET A 172 16.11 1.82 6.52
N CYS A 173 16.91 1.84 5.45
CA CYS A 173 17.50 3.07 4.90
C CYS A 173 16.42 4.02 4.38
N TRP A 174 15.51 3.54 3.52
CA TRP A 174 14.42 4.35 2.99
C TRP A 174 13.43 4.80 4.06
N SER A 175 13.14 3.94 5.03
CA SER A 175 12.32 4.27 6.21
C SER A 175 12.89 5.47 6.97
N TYR A 176 14.20 5.45 7.21
CA TYR A 176 14.91 6.58 7.81
C TYR A 176 14.79 7.84 6.93
N ILE A 177 15.09 7.74 5.64
CA ILE A 177 15.07 8.87 4.71
C ILE A 177 13.69 9.56 4.69
N LEU A 178 12.60 8.79 4.52
CA LEU A 178 11.22 9.32 4.55
C LEU A 178 10.87 9.94 5.91
N SER A 179 11.28 9.26 6.99
CA SER A 179 11.03 9.73 8.36
C SER A 179 11.74 11.05 8.65
N VAL A 180 13.02 11.16 8.32
CA VAL A 180 13.81 12.38 8.54
C VAL A 180 13.34 13.50 7.63
N ARG A 181 12.98 13.21 6.37
CA ARG A 181 12.38 14.21 5.48
C ARG A 181 11.13 14.85 6.09
N LEU A 182 10.24 14.04 6.66
CA LEU A 182 9.07 14.55 7.38
C LEU A 182 9.45 15.43 8.58
N LEU A 183 10.43 15.01 9.37
CA LEU A 183 10.90 15.76 10.53
C LEU A 183 11.53 17.11 10.13
N GLU A 184 12.32 17.13 9.06
CA GLU A 184 12.88 18.35 8.48
C GLU A 184 11.79 19.33 8.05
N MET A 185 10.74 18.84 7.38
CA MET A 185 9.58 19.65 7.00
C MET A 185 8.85 20.21 8.23
N GLN A 186 8.90 19.53 9.38
CA GLN A 186 8.40 20.01 10.68
C GLN A 186 9.40 20.91 11.44
N GLY A 187 10.58 21.16 10.87
CA GLY A 187 11.70 21.85 11.52
C GLY A 187 12.19 21.13 12.78
N ARG A 188 12.11 19.79 12.82
CA ARG A 188 12.50 18.95 13.95
C ARG A 188 13.85 18.29 13.68
N GLU A 189 14.79 18.49 14.58
CA GLU A 189 16.12 17.89 14.46
C GLU A 189 16.13 16.42 14.90
N VAL A 190 17.04 15.64 14.32
CA VAL A 190 17.26 14.23 14.63
C VAL A 190 18.50 14.06 15.51
N ARG A 191 18.48 13.06 16.39
CA ARG A 191 19.65 12.64 17.17
C ARG A 191 19.76 11.12 17.21
N PHE A 192 21.00 10.62 17.36
CA PHE A 192 21.22 9.22 17.72
C PHE A 192 20.80 8.96 19.17
N THR A 193 20.37 7.73 19.45
CA THR A 193 20.12 7.22 20.80
C THR A 193 21.31 6.39 21.27
N MET A 194 21.27 5.97 22.53
CA MET A 194 22.27 5.02 23.06
C MET A 194 22.03 3.60 22.56
N ASP A 195 20.85 3.33 22.00
CA ASP A 195 20.44 2.01 21.50
C ASP A 195 20.96 1.80 20.06
N ARG A 196 22.28 1.71 19.89
CA ARG A 196 22.93 1.47 18.59
C ARG A 196 23.75 0.20 18.59
N LEU A 197 23.93 -0.38 17.40
CA LEU A 197 24.89 -1.46 17.21
C LEU A 197 26.31 -0.94 17.32
N TRP A 198 27.21 -1.78 17.82
CA TRP A 198 28.64 -1.52 17.82
C TRP A 198 29.30 -2.37 16.75
N PRO A 199 30.13 -1.78 15.88
CA PRO A 199 30.83 -2.53 14.85
C PRO A 199 31.79 -3.54 15.49
N ASP A 200 31.84 -4.74 14.94
CA ASP A 200 32.79 -5.77 15.32
C ASP A 200 34.07 -5.60 14.51
N THR A 201 35.18 -5.35 15.21
CA THR A 201 36.53 -5.25 14.62
C THR A 201 37.29 -6.57 14.73
N SER A 202 36.70 -7.62 15.31
CA SER A 202 37.32 -8.93 15.48
C SER A 202 37.07 -9.83 14.27
N GLN A 203 38.07 -10.60 13.86
CA GLN A 203 37.97 -11.53 12.71
C GLN A 203 37.24 -12.85 13.05
N ARG A 204 36.53 -12.94 14.18
CA ARG A 204 35.87 -14.20 14.58
C ARG A 204 34.55 -14.36 13.82
N GLN A 205 34.46 -15.40 13.01
CA GLN A 205 33.19 -15.82 12.41
C GLN A 205 32.29 -16.37 13.52
N SER A 206 31.11 -15.78 13.69
CA SER A 206 30.06 -16.32 14.56
C SER A 206 28.99 -16.95 13.66
N GLU A 207 28.75 -18.24 13.84
CA GLU A 207 27.89 -19.08 12.98
C GLU A 207 26.39 -18.70 13.00
N HIS A 208 25.96 -17.73 13.82
CA HIS A 208 24.55 -17.34 13.99
C HIS A 208 24.25 -15.87 13.75
N VAL A 209 25.13 -15.17 13.03
CA VAL A 209 25.07 -13.71 12.89
C VAL A 209 24.72 -13.31 11.45
N ILE A 210 23.93 -12.26 11.30
CA ILE A 210 23.81 -11.59 9.99
C ILE A 210 25.08 -10.77 9.83
N ASP A 211 25.87 -11.11 8.80
CA ASP A 211 27.13 -10.44 8.50
C ASP A 211 26.90 -9.37 7.43
N LEU A 212 27.10 -8.11 7.83
CA LEU A 212 27.28 -6.99 6.94
C LEU A 212 28.76 -6.61 6.94
N ASP A 213 29.46 -6.88 5.84
CA ASP A 213 30.88 -6.52 5.70
C ASP A 213 31.01 -5.13 5.06
N LEU A 214 31.26 -4.12 5.89
CA LEU A 214 31.41 -2.73 5.47
C LEU A 214 32.87 -2.36 5.17
N GLY A 215 33.72 -3.33 4.80
CA GLY A 215 35.07 -3.06 4.32
C GLY A 215 35.06 -2.06 3.15
N GLY A 216 35.66 -0.88 3.35
CA GLY A 216 35.70 0.20 2.36
C GLY A 216 34.55 1.22 2.42
N ALA A 217 33.59 1.05 3.34
CA ALA A 217 32.56 2.04 3.61
C ALA A 217 33.11 3.28 4.33
N SER A 218 32.48 4.43 4.14
CA SER A 218 32.76 5.64 4.87
C SER A 218 32.39 5.50 6.36
N PRO A 219 33.10 6.19 7.29
CA PRO A 219 32.72 6.20 8.70
C PRO A 219 31.28 6.68 8.94
N SER A 220 30.78 7.58 8.08
CA SER A 220 29.41 8.08 8.13
C SER A 220 28.39 7.01 7.79
N LEU A 221 28.63 6.21 6.75
CA LEU A 221 27.78 5.08 6.38
C LEU A 221 27.71 4.04 7.51
N ILE A 222 28.87 3.66 8.07
CA ILE A 222 28.94 2.70 9.19
C ILE A 222 28.13 3.19 10.39
N ARG A 223 28.34 4.44 10.84
CA ARG A 223 27.61 5.01 11.99
C ARG A 223 26.11 5.06 11.75
N TRP A 224 25.69 5.45 10.55
CA TRP A 224 24.27 5.54 10.20
C TRP A 224 23.62 4.15 10.21
N LEU A 225 24.25 3.15 9.59
CA LEU A 225 23.77 1.77 9.59
C LEU A 225 23.69 1.17 10.99
N CYS A 226 24.68 1.41 11.85
CA CYS A 226 24.66 1.01 13.25
C CYS A 226 23.43 1.53 14.02
N ALA A 227 22.94 2.72 13.67
CA ALA A 227 21.77 3.31 14.31
C ALA A 227 20.44 2.79 13.74
N ILE A 228 20.31 2.67 12.42
CA ILE A 228 19.03 2.28 11.81
C ILE A 228 18.79 0.76 11.88
N LEU A 229 19.83 -0.06 11.94
CA LEU A 229 19.73 -1.51 12.03
C LEU A 229 19.65 -2.01 13.48
N SER A 230 19.68 -1.11 14.46
CA SER A 230 19.55 -1.49 15.87
C SER A 230 18.18 -2.14 16.16
N PRO A 231 18.12 -3.17 17.03
CA PRO A 231 16.85 -3.79 17.40
C PRO A 231 15.87 -2.85 18.12
N LYS A 232 16.43 -1.80 18.74
CA LYS A 232 15.67 -0.68 19.27
C LYS A 232 15.95 0.54 18.40
N ILE A 233 15.10 1.54 18.46
CA ILE A 233 15.26 2.73 17.60
C ILE A 233 16.55 3.49 17.97
N GLY A 234 17.58 3.36 17.12
CA GLY A 234 18.90 3.97 17.30
C GLY A 234 18.95 5.46 17.00
N TRP A 235 17.82 6.05 16.59
CA TRP A 235 17.66 7.44 16.25
C TRP A 235 16.27 7.93 16.68
N ARG A 236 16.09 9.23 16.91
CA ARG A 236 14.79 9.85 17.16
C ARG A 236 14.85 11.35 17.00
N ALA A 237 13.69 12.00 16.97
CA ALA A 237 13.62 13.45 17.08
C ALA A 237 14.22 13.95 18.42
N ARG A 238 14.97 15.04 18.37
CA ARG A 238 15.67 15.64 19.53
C ARG A 238 14.70 16.05 20.62
N ASP A 239 13.56 16.59 20.21
CA ASP A 239 12.44 17.03 21.07
C ASP A 239 11.75 15.89 21.83
N LYS A 240 12.13 14.62 21.58
CA LYS A 240 11.49 13.42 22.13
C LYS A 240 9.99 13.32 21.80
N GLY A 241 9.52 14.02 20.76
CA GLY A 241 8.16 13.87 20.26
C GLY A 241 7.95 12.50 19.61
N LEU A 242 6.70 12.26 19.18
CA LEU A 242 6.30 11.02 18.52
C LEU A 242 7.09 10.76 17.23
N LEU A 243 7.06 9.50 16.80
CA LEU A 243 7.82 8.99 15.67
C LEU A 243 7.10 9.26 14.34
N PRO A 244 7.83 9.47 13.23
CA PRO A 244 7.23 9.53 11.90
C PRO A 244 6.54 8.21 11.49
N PRO A 245 5.59 8.23 10.53
CA PRO A 245 4.80 7.05 10.14
C PRO A 245 5.62 5.90 9.57
N TRP A 246 6.81 6.18 9.04
CA TRP A 246 7.71 5.15 8.49
C TRP A 246 8.72 4.64 9.51
N ALA A 247 8.80 5.19 10.72
CA ALA A 247 9.81 4.79 11.69
C ALA A 247 9.72 3.28 11.96
N THR A 248 10.81 2.56 11.73
CA THR A 248 10.89 1.10 11.88
C THR A 248 11.97 0.70 12.88
N SER A 249 11.84 -0.53 13.40
CA SER A 249 12.92 -1.24 14.10
C SER A 249 12.95 -2.70 13.68
N LEU A 250 14.12 -3.33 13.75
CA LEU A 250 14.27 -4.76 13.48
C LEU A 250 14.04 -5.58 14.75
N SER A 251 13.31 -6.69 14.64
CA SER A 251 13.04 -7.56 15.79
C SER A 251 14.32 -8.17 16.39
N THR A 252 14.35 -8.29 17.71
CA THR A 252 15.49 -8.76 18.54
C THR A 252 15.86 -10.24 18.37
N GLU A 253 15.07 -11.01 17.62
CA GLU A 253 15.29 -12.45 17.44
C GLU A 253 16.57 -12.76 16.64
N VAL A 254 17.09 -11.81 15.86
CA VAL A 254 18.30 -12.01 15.04
C VAL A 254 19.41 -11.06 15.44
N LYS A 255 20.60 -11.60 15.72
CA LYS A 255 21.81 -10.81 16.01
C LYS A 255 22.43 -10.33 14.70
N LEU A 256 22.47 -9.01 14.53
CA LEU A 256 23.16 -8.33 13.45
C LEU A 256 24.59 -8.01 13.89
N SER A 257 25.58 -8.34 13.07
CA SER A 257 26.95 -7.84 13.23
C SER A 257 27.38 -7.07 12.00
N ILE A 258 28.00 -5.93 12.27
CA ILE A 258 28.56 -5.05 11.27
C ILE A 258 30.07 -5.20 11.39
N LYS A 259 30.70 -5.82 10.40
CA LYS A 259 32.15 -5.98 10.35
C LYS A 259 32.76 -4.78 9.64
N THR A 260 33.83 -4.24 10.21
CA THR A 260 34.58 -3.14 9.61
C THR A 260 36.05 -3.20 10.00
N SER A 261 36.91 -2.69 9.12
CA SER A 261 38.35 -2.54 9.37
C SER A 261 38.69 -1.26 10.16
N THR A 262 37.75 -0.32 10.28
CA THR A 262 37.97 0.97 10.97
C THR A 262 37.13 1.06 12.25
N PRO A 263 37.75 1.36 13.41
CA PRO A 263 36.99 1.56 14.63
C PRO A 263 36.20 2.88 14.54
N ALA A 264 34.88 2.79 14.36
CA ALA A 264 34.01 3.96 14.34
C ALA A 264 33.82 4.51 15.78
N ILE A 265 34.80 5.26 16.28
CA ILE A 265 34.80 5.79 17.65
C ILE A 265 34.15 7.19 17.73
N GLU A 266 33.98 7.91 16.61
CA GLU A 266 33.51 9.30 16.67
C GLU A 266 31.99 9.44 16.87
N ILE A 267 31.61 10.31 17.81
CA ILE A 267 30.23 10.79 18.00
C ILE A 267 29.89 11.73 16.85
N GLY A 268 29.36 11.19 15.76
CA GLY A 268 28.82 11.97 14.65
C GLY A 268 27.36 12.37 14.86
N PHE A 269 26.89 13.35 14.08
CA PHE A 269 25.46 13.68 13.96
C PHE A 269 24.75 12.69 13.04
N PRO A 270 23.45 12.42 13.24
CA PRO A 270 22.66 11.71 12.25
C PRO A 270 22.57 12.50 10.95
N PRO A 271 22.61 11.84 9.78
CA PRO A 271 22.47 12.50 8.50
C PRO A 271 21.07 13.11 8.31
N SER A 272 20.99 14.23 7.61
CA SER A 272 19.76 14.74 6.98
C SER A 272 19.21 13.72 5.97
N SER A 273 17.97 13.90 5.48
CA SER A 273 17.40 13.02 4.46
C SER A 273 18.22 13.06 3.16
N SER A 274 18.79 14.21 2.82
CA SER A 274 19.66 14.38 1.66
C SER A 274 21.00 13.67 1.85
N GLU A 275 21.66 13.84 3.00
CA GLU A 275 22.92 13.12 3.29
C GLU A 275 22.69 11.62 3.37
N ALA A 276 21.58 11.17 3.95
CA ALA A 276 21.21 9.76 4.01
C ALA A 276 20.94 9.17 2.61
N THR A 277 20.43 9.98 1.67
CA THR A 277 20.30 9.59 0.25
C THR A 277 21.68 9.32 -0.37
N GLU A 278 22.68 10.16 -0.06
CA GLU A 278 24.07 9.93 -0.53
C GLU A 278 24.68 8.68 0.08
N LEU A 279 24.46 8.44 1.37
CA LEU A 279 24.94 7.24 2.06
C LEU A 279 24.25 5.98 1.52
N LEU A 280 22.98 6.05 1.13
CA LEU A 280 22.28 4.96 0.44
C LEU A 280 22.91 4.68 -0.92
N ILE A 281 23.24 5.71 -1.70
CA ILE A 281 23.94 5.56 -2.99
C ILE A 281 25.32 4.93 -2.77
N GLU A 282 26.07 5.37 -1.75
CA GLU A 282 27.35 4.79 -1.35
C GLU A 282 27.20 3.29 -1.04
N LEU A 283 26.18 2.92 -0.25
CA LEU A 283 25.88 1.54 0.10
C LEU A 283 25.55 0.69 -1.14
N CYS A 284 24.68 1.20 -2.01
CA CYS A 284 24.34 0.52 -3.25
C CYS A 284 25.55 0.35 -4.17
N ARG A 285 26.46 1.32 -4.21
CA ARG A 285 27.71 1.22 -4.97
C ARG A 285 28.67 0.20 -4.36
N LEU A 286 28.78 0.15 -3.04
CA LEU A 286 29.69 -0.77 -2.33
C LEU A 286 29.35 -2.25 -2.59
N PHE A 287 28.06 -2.57 -2.62
CA PHE A 287 27.55 -3.94 -2.80
C PHE A 287 26.99 -4.21 -4.19
N ASP A 288 27.20 -3.29 -5.13
CA ASP A 288 26.71 -3.39 -6.50
C ASP A 288 25.20 -3.68 -6.65
N LEU A 289 24.37 -2.92 -5.93
CA LEU A 289 22.91 -3.13 -5.86
C LEU A 289 22.18 -2.48 -7.04
N GLY A 290 22.63 -2.78 -8.25
CA GLY A 290 22.04 -2.35 -9.52
C GLY A 290 21.06 -3.36 -10.11
N ALA A 291 20.72 -3.16 -11.38
CA ALA A 291 20.00 -4.12 -12.22
C ALA A 291 20.40 -3.86 -13.67
N GLU A 292 20.77 -4.89 -14.42
CA GLU A 292 21.07 -4.74 -15.85
C GLU A 292 19.80 -4.85 -16.69
N ALA A 293 19.61 -3.89 -17.60
CA ALA A 293 18.55 -4.00 -18.59
C ALA A 293 18.85 -5.19 -19.52
N THR A 294 17.84 -6.01 -19.79
CA THR A 294 17.94 -7.08 -20.79
C THR A 294 17.70 -6.52 -22.19
N ASP A 295 18.71 -6.61 -23.06
CA ASP A 295 18.81 -5.88 -24.33
C ASP A 295 17.74 -6.17 -25.42
N ALA A 296 16.76 -7.06 -25.20
CA ALA A 296 15.94 -7.57 -26.30
C ALA A 296 14.45 -7.88 -26.05
N SER A 297 13.88 -7.70 -24.86
CA SER A 297 12.55 -8.29 -24.57
C SER A 297 11.48 -7.37 -24.00
N GLY A 298 11.73 -6.07 -23.80
CA GLY A 298 10.77 -5.22 -23.08
C GLY A 298 10.50 -5.70 -21.65
N LEU A 299 11.43 -6.49 -21.11
CA LEU A 299 11.45 -6.97 -19.74
C LEU A 299 12.71 -6.45 -19.04
N GLU A 300 12.62 -6.24 -17.74
CA GLU A 300 13.72 -5.81 -16.90
C GLU A 300 13.72 -6.55 -15.55
N PRO A 301 14.89 -6.84 -14.96
CA PRO A 301 14.96 -7.21 -13.56
C PRO A 301 14.64 -6.00 -12.67
N MET A 302 14.15 -6.26 -11.47
CA MET A 302 13.88 -5.22 -10.48
C MET A 302 15.18 -4.87 -9.74
N ALA A 303 15.53 -3.59 -9.67
CA ALA A 303 16.67 -3.15 -8.88
C ALA A 303 16.37 -3.20 -7.37
N PRO A 304 17.32 -3.61 -6.50
CA PRO A 304 17.10 -3.68 -5.05
C PRO A 304 16.70 -2.36 -4.39
N PHE A 305 17.28 -1.23 -4.82
CA PHE A 305 16.90 0.10 -4.31
C PHE A 305 15.46 0.49 -4.69
N LYS A 306 14.99 0.05 -5.86
CA LYS A 306 13.61 0.28 -6.35
C LYS A 306 12.63 -0.59 -5.56
N ALA A 307 12.94 -1.87 -5.38
CA ALA A 307 12.14 -2.80 -4.59
C ALA A 307 11.95 -2.30 -3.14
N SER A 308 13.06 -1.94 -2.48
CA SER A 308 13.02 -1.44 -1.11
C SER A 308 12.29 -0.10 -0.98
N PHE A 309 12.41 0.80 -1.96
CA PHE A 309 11.64 2.04 -1.98
C PHE A 309 10.13 1.75 -2.00
N LEU A 310 9.67 0.92 -2.94
CA LEU A 310 8.27 0.49 -3.02
C LEU A 310 7.76 -0.16 -1.72
N ALA A 311 8.53 -1.10 -1.18
CA ALA A 311 8.21 -1.77 0.08
C ALA A 311 8.07 -0.78 1.25
N THR A 312 8.90 0.27 1.27
CA THR A 312 8.87 1.29 2.32
C THR A 312 7.61 2.16 2.23
N LEU A 313 7.12 2.46 1.01
CA LEU A 313 5.90 3.25 0.81
C LEU A 313 4.63 2.58 1.38
N VAL A 314 4.62 1.28 1.60
CA VAL A 314 3.48 0.56 2.18
C VAL A 314 3.63 0.27 3.67
N LEU A 315 4.70 0.73 4.33
CA LEU A 315 4.88 0.57 5.78
C LEU A 315 3.72 1.19 6.60
N PRO A 316 3.25 2.43 6.32
CA PRO A 316 2.11 2.98 7.07
C PRO A 316 0.84 2.16 6.88
N PHE A 317 0.63 1.57 5.70
CA PHE A 317 -0.48 0.65 5.45
C PHE A 317 -0.39 -0.62 6.28
N TYR A 318 0.81 -1.19 6.41
CA TYR A 318 1.06 -2.34 7.29
C TYR A 318 0.69 -2.02 8.75
N ASN A 319 1.12 -0.86 9.25
CA ASN A 319 0.79 -0.42 10.60
C ASN A 319 -0.73 -0.25 10.79
N PHE A 320 -1.39 0.45 9.85
CA PHE A 320 -2.83 0.66 9.85
C PHE A 320 -3.61 -0.66 9.88
N MET A 321 -3.15 -1.65 9.11
CA MET A 321 -3.77 -2.97 9.05
C MET A 321 -3.36 -3.93 10.15
N LYS A 322 -2.50 -3.50 11.08
CA LYS A 322 -1.89 -4.35 12.12
C LYS A 322 -1.25 -5.59 11.51
N LEU A 323 -0.56 -5.41 10.39
CA LEU A 323 0.31 -6.41 9.76
C LEU A 323 1.72 -6.25 10.29
N GLN A 324 2.51 -7.32 10.22
CA GLN A 324 3.91 -7.29 10.59
C GLN A 324 4.76 -7.48 9.33
N PRO A 325 5.61 -6.50 8.94
CA PRO A 325 6.57 -6.70 7.87
C PRO A 325 7.51 -7.87 8.18
N ARG A 326 7.63 -8.81 7.24
CA ARG A 326 8.51 -9.98 7.28
C ARG A 326 9.56 -9.84 6.19
N LEU A 327 10.75 -9.44 6.58
CA LEU A 327 11.85 -9.19 5.67
C LEU A 327 12.77 -10.43 5.59
N PRO A 328 13.34 -10.71 4.40
CA PRO A 328 14.30 -11.80 4.22
C PRO A 328 15.57 -11.55 5.06
N ARG A 329 16.32 -12.62 5.35
CA ARG A 329 17.57 -12.50 6.12
C ARG A 329 18.59 -11.71 5.29
N PRO A 330 19.06 -10.54 5.77
CA PRO A 330 20.05 -9.80 5.02
C PRO A 330 21.39 -10.54 4.97
N HIS A 331 22.11 -10.37 3.87
CA HIS A 331 23.44 -10.94 3.69
C HIS A 331 24.21 -10.13 2.64
N LEU A 332 25.09 -9.25 3.08
CA LEU A 332 25.89 -8.40 2.19
C LEU A 332 27.36 -8.60 2.54
N THR A 333 28.04 -9.41 1.73
CA THR A 333 29.45 -9.76 1.91
C THR A 333 30.25 -9.46 0.65
N GLY A 334 31.42 -8.85 0.82
CA GLY A 334 32.35 -8.53 -0.26
C GLY A 334 31.95 -7.31 -1.11
N ALA A 335 32.86 -6.33 -1.19
CA ALA A 335 32.72 -5.23 -2.14
C ALA A 335 32.91 -5.75 -3.57
N GLN A 336 31.86 -5.69 -4.39
CA GLN A 336 31.89 -6.09 -5.80
C GLN A 336 32.55 -4.96 -6.62
N ARG A 337 33.64 -5.25 -7.34
CA ARG A 337 34.42 -4.22 -8.07
C ARG A 337 34.02 -4.03 -9.54
N ASN A 338 33.23 -4.94 -10.11
CA ASN A 338 32.82 -4.93 -11.52
C ASN A 338 31.29 -5.00 -11.62
N GLY A 339 30.65 -3.87 -11.39
CA GLY A 339 29.25 -3.85 -11.00
C GLY A 339 28.21 -3.41 -12.04
N THR A 340 26.98 -3.87 -11.85
CA THR A 340 25.74 -3.44 -12.52
C THR A 340 25.23 -2.07 -12.07
N PHE A 341 25.72 -1.53 -10.95
CA PHE A 341 25.30 -0.24 -10.39
C PHE A 341 25.95 0.94 -11.12
N ARG A 342 25.15 1.66 -11.92
CA ARG A 342 25.57 2.74 -12.82
C ARG A 342 25.05 4.10 -12.35
N SER A 343 25.58 5.18 -12.94
CA SER A 343 25.15 6.56 -12.67
C SER A 343 23.64 6.80 -12.89
N SER A 344 22.99 6.05 -13.78
CA SER A 344 21.53 6.10 -13.97
C SER A 344 20.77 5.63 -12.73
N HIS A 345 21.27 4.62 -12.01
CA HIS A 345 20.68 4.16 -10.75
C HIS A 345 20.82 5.24 -9.66
N GLU A 346 21.96 5.92 -9.61
CA GLU A 346 22.16 7.05 -8.69
C GLU A 346 21.17 8.18 -8.98
N GLN A 347 20.97 8.52 -10.26
CA GLN A 347 19.99 9.51 -10.69
C GLN A 347 18.58 9.11 -10.30
N ASN A 348 18.20 7.84 -10.44
CA ASN A 348 16.88 7.35 -10.02
C ASN A 348 16.67 7.49 -8.50
N ILE A 349 17.67 7.12 -7.69
CA ILE A 349 17.59 7.27 -6.22
C ILE A 349 17.43 8.75 -5.84
N ARG A 350 18.19 9.65 -6.48
CA ARG A 350 18.06 11.11 -6.27
C ARG A 350 16.70 11.62 -6.73
N ALA A 351 16.18 11.15 -7.85
CA ALA A 351 14.87 11.53 -8.35
C ALA A 351 13.78 11.17 -7.33
N TYR A 352 13.78 9.92 -6.82
CA TYR A 352 12.85 9.52 -5.76
C TYR A 352 12.95 10.42 -4.52
N SER A 353 14.17 10.88 -4.19
CA SER A 353 14.39 11.80 -3.06
C SER A 353 13.87 13.22 -3.33
N ASN A 354 14.04 13.73 -4.55
CA ASN A 354 13.54 15.04 -4.96
C ASN A 354 12.00 15.08 -4.96
N ASP A 355 11.37 14.04 -5.48
CA ASP A 355 9.91 13.93 -5.60
C ASP A 355 9.26 13.22 -4.41
N MET A 356 10.02 12.99 -3.33
CA MET A 356 9.60 12.21 -2.16
C MET A 356 8.29 12.72 -1.54
N ARG A 357 8.05 14.04 -1.58
CA ARG A 357 6.83 14.65 -1.02
C ARG A 357 5.55 14.17 -1.72
N TYR A 358 5.61 13.75 -2.98
CA TYR A 358 4.48 13.18 -3.70
C TYR A 358 4.21 11.74 -3.24
N PHE A 359 5.25 10.91 -3.20
CA PHE A 359 5.15 9.54 -2.71
C PHE A 359 4.69 9.48 -1.24
N MET A 360 5.17 10.42 -0.41
CA MET A 360 4.75 10.55 0.98
C MET A 360 3.25 10.79 1.13
N THR A 361 2.64 11.64 0.31
CA THR A 361 1.19 11.93 0.34
C THR A 361 0.37 10.65 0.19
N LEU A 362 0.69 9.80 -0.79
CA LEU A 362 0.00 8.52 -0.98
C LEU A 362 0.30 7.55 0.16
N SER A 363 1.57 7.44 0.55
CA SER A 363 2.03 6.48 1.55
C SER A 363 1.41 6.69 2.94
N ILE A 364 1.22 7.94 3.38
CA ILE A 364 0.63 8.27 4.70
C ILE A 364 -0.89 8.26 4.72
N HIS A 365 -1.56 7.86 3.64
CA HIS A 365 -3.00 7.66 3.60
C HIS A 365 -3.38 6.20 3.28
N PRO A 366 -3.24 5.28 4.26
CA PRO A 366 -3.56 3.86 4.09
C PRO A 366 -4.92 3.53 3.47
N PRO A 367 -6.03 4.26 3.74
CA PRO A 367 -7.30 4.00 3.07
C PRO A 367 -7.22 4.11 1.54
N SER A 368 -6.44 5.08 1.02
CA SER A 368 -6.21 5.21 -0.43
C SER A 368 -5.47 4.02 -0.98
N ILE A 369 -4.42 3.56 -0.29
CA ILE A 369 -3.66 2.37 -0.70
C ILE A 369 -4.58 1.14 -0.74
N GLY A 370 -5.44 0.98 0.26
CA GLY A 370 -6.47 -0.05 0.28
C GLY A 370 -7.38 0.02 -0.96
N SER A 371 -7.96 1.19 -1.23
CA SER A 371 -8.86 1.40 -2.36
C SER A 371 -8.19 1.08 -3.70
N ILE A 372 -6.92 1.51 -3.88
CA ILE A 372 -6.12 1.20 -5.07
C ILE A 372 -5.97 -0.31 -5.22
N ILE A 373 -5.47 -0.99 -4.18
CA ILE A 373 -5.12 -2.40 -4.22
C ILE A 373 -6.34 -3.27 -4.59
N TRP A 374 -7.51 -3.01 -4.01
CA TRP A 374 -8.72 -3.80 -4.29
C TRP A 374 -9.38 -3.46 -5.63
N SER A 375 -9.10 -2.28 -6.19
CA SER A 375 -9.55 -1.92 -7.55
C SER A 375 -8.96 -2.81 -8.65
N ILE A 376 -8.01 -3.70 -8.33
CA ILE A 376 -7.52 -4.74 -9.27
C ILE A 376 -8.66 -5.64 -9.76
N PHE A 377 -9.67 -5.88 -8.92
CA PHE A 377 -10.83 -6.72 -9.21
C PHE A 377 -12.01 -5.95 -9.78
N TRP A 378 -11.98 -4.62 -9.79
CA TRP A 378 -13.04 -3.82 -10.39
C TRP A 378 -12.96 -3.88 -11.92
N GLN A 379 -14.11 -3.93 -12.57
CA GLN A 379 -14.28 -4.02 -14.01
C GLN A 379 -15.49 -3.16 -14.42
N PRO A 380 -15.35 -2.21 -15.37
CA PRO A 380 -16.37 -1.20 -15.64
C PRO A 380 -17.62 -1.72 -16.34
N ASP A 381 -17.49 -2.80 -17.11
CA ASP A 381 -18.53 -3.47 -17.89
C ASP A 381 -19.30 -4.54 -17.09
N ILE A 382 -19.03 -4.66 -15.79
CA ILE A 382 -19.76 -5.59 -14.90
C ILE A 382 -20.76 -4.80 -14.05
N ASP A 383 -22.04 -5.13 -14.23
CA ASP A 383 -23.11 -4.57 -13.42
C ASP A 383 -22.99 -5.01 -11.95
N CYS A 384 -23.48 -4.17 -11.03
CA CYS A 384 -23.36 -4.43 -9.59
C CYS A 384 -24.00 -5.75 -9.14
N ASN A 385 -25.12 -6.15 -9.76
CA ASN A 385 -25.80 -7.41 -9.47
C ASN A 385 -25.05 -8.65 -10.04
N LEU A 386 -24.05 -8.44 -10.90
CA LEU A 386 -23.20 -9.47 -11.50
C LEU A 386 -21.78 -9.53 -10.91
N VAL A 387 -21.50 -8.78 -9.84
CA VAL A 387 -20.19 -8.80 -9.16
C VAL A 387 -19.85 -10.18 -8.60
N SER A 388 -20.84 -10.91 -8.08
CA SER A 388 -20.62 -12.25 -7.51
C SER A 388 -20.09 -13.26 -8.53
N PRO A 389 -20.73 -13.49 -9.70
CA PRO A 389 -20.15 -14.38 -10.72
C PRO A 389 -18.81 -13.89 -11.27
N TRP A 390 -18.60 -12.57 -11.37
CA TRP A 390 -17.29 -12.02 -11.75
C TRP A 390 -16.19 -12.39 -10.75
N LEU A 391 -16.40 -12.14 -9.45
CA LEU A 391 -15.43 -12.51 -8.41
C LEU A 391 -15.26 -14.02 -8.26
N ALA A 392 -16.31 -14.81 -8.48
CA ALA A 392 -16.22 -16.26 -8.52
C ALA A 392 -15.29 -16.73 -9.65
N SER A 393 -15.35 -16.09 -10.82
CA SER A 393 -14.46 -16.41 -11.95
C SER A 393 -12.99 -16.05 -11.68
N VAL A 394 -12.75 -14.93 -10.99
CA VAL A 394 -11.42 -14.52 -10.51
C VAL A 394 -10.86 -15.60 -9.60
N LEU A 395 -11.66 -16.01 -8.60
CA LEU A 395 -11.23 -16.99 -7.62
C LEU A 395 -10.99 -18.35 -8.28
N ASP A 396 -11.89 -18.84 -9.13
CA ASP A 396 -11.72 -20.10 -9.86
C ASP A 396 -10.40 -20.12 -10.65
N THR A 397 -10.05 -19.00 -11.27
CA THR A 397 -8.82 -18.87 -12.06
C THR A 397 -7.56 -18.76 -11.21
N LEU A 398 -7.59 -17.98 -10.12
CA LEU A 398 -6.41 -17.66 -9.32
C LEU A 398 -6.20 -18.59 -8.12
N GLU A 399 -7.21 -19.34 -7.69
CA GLU A 399 -7.14 -20.25 -6.53
C GLU A 399 -5.97 -21.26 -6.63
N PRO A 400 -5.67 -21.88 -7.79
CA PRO A 400 -4.51 -22.77 -7.90
C PRO A 400 -3.18 -22.07 -7.63
N VAL A 401 -3.02 -20.83 -8.13
CA VAL A 401 -1.82 -20.00 -7.94
C VAL A 401 -1.69 -19.57 -6.48
N ILE A 402 -2.81 -19.18 -5.85
CA ILE A 402 -2.91 -18.80 -4.44
C ILE A 402 -2.54 -19.99 -3.53
N LYS A 403 -3.16 -21.17 -3.74
CA LYS A 403 -2.86 -22.39 -2.97
C LYS A 403 -1.41 -22.84 -3.07
N GLN A 404 -0.83 -22.71 -4.27
CA GLN A 404 0.57 -23.05 -4.52
C GLN A 404 1.54 -21.94 -4.09
N LYS A 405 1.03 -20.82 -3.54
CA LYS A 405 1.80 -19.65 -3.11
C LYS A 405 2.74 -19.12 -4.20
N ARG A 406 2.32 -19.18 -5.47
CA ARG A 406 3.09 -18.68 -6.61
C ARG A 406 2.90 -17.16 -6.75
N VAL A 407 3.40 -16.43 -5.76
CA VAL A 407 3.21 -14.97 -5.62
C VAL A 407 3.71 -14.22 -6.85
N GLU A 408 4.87 -14.58 -7.40
CA GLU A 408 5.40 -13.97 -8.63
C GLU A 408 4.40 -13.99 -9.80
N ILE A 409 3.80 -15.16 -10.06
CA ILE A 409 2.84 -15.33 -11.16
C ILE A 409 1.56 -14.53 -10.88
N LEU A 410 1.11 -14.50 -9.62
CA LEU A 410 -0.06 -13.73 -9.19
C LEU A 410 0.13 -12.22 -9.46
N VAL A 411 1.25 -11.64 -9.00
CA VAL A 411 1.48 -10.21 -9.21
C VAL A 411 1.75 -9.87 -10.67
N LYS A 412 2.39 -10.76 -11.45
CA LYS A 412 2.52 -10.60 -12.91
C LYS A 412 1.18 -10.63 -13.62
N THR A 413 0.23 -11.42 -13.12
CA THR A 413 -1.15 -11.44 -13.61
C THR A 413 -1.81 -10.09 -13.35
N PHE A 414 -1.63 -9.53 -12.15
CA PHE A 414 -2.13 -8.20 -11.81
C PHE A 414 -1.48 -7.10 -12.65
N LEU A 415 -0.16 -7.14 -12.87
CA LEU A 415 0.57 -6.17 -13.72
C LEU A 415 0.08 -6.20 -15.16
N SER A 416 -0.20 -7.40 -15.70
CA SER A 416 -0.73 -7.57 -17.05
C SER A 416 -2.14 -6.98 -17.19
N ARG A 417 -2.88 -6.88 -16.09
CA ARG A 417 -4.22 -6.29 -16.05
C ARG A 417 -4.21 -4.78 -15.82
N ARG A 418 -3.62 -4.33 -14.70
CA ARG A 418 -3.64 -2.92 -14.24
C ARG A 418 -2.28 -2.55 -13.60
N PRO A 419 -1.27 -2.11 -14.36
CA PRO A 419 0.08 -1.88 -13.83
C PRO A 419 0.13 -0.84 -12.71
N ARG A 420 -0.62 0.26 -12.83
CA ARG A 420 -0.73 1.33 -11.82
C ARG A 420 -1.25 0.86 -10.45
N VAL A 421 -2.06 -0.19 -10.46
CA VAL A 421 -2.61 -0.81 -9.25
C VAL A 421 -1.69 -1.92 -8.75
N ALA A 422 -1.19 -2.75 -9.66
CA ALA A 422 -0.44 -3.95 -9.34
C ALA A 422 0.92 -3.67 -8.69
N ILE A 423 1.54 -2.51 -8.96
CA ILE A 423 2.77 -2.10 -8.29
C ILE A 423 2.62 -2.05 -6.74
N TRP A 424 1.43 -1.72 -6.24
CA TRP A 424 1.13 -1.72 -4.80
C TRP A 424 1.02 -3.14 -4.24
N TRP A 425 0.51 -4.10 -5.03
CA TRP A 425 0.56 -5.52 -4.66
C TRP A 425 1.99 -6.04 -4.59
N VAL A 426 2.86 -5.64 -5.52
CA VAL A 426 4.29 -5.96 -5.47
C VAL A 426 4.92 -5.40 -4.19
N ALA A 427 4.64 -4.13 -3.86
CA ALA A 427 5.11 -3.49 -2.64
C ALA A 427 4.67 -4.23 -1.37
N LEU A 428 3.40 -4.66 -1.30
CA LEU A 428 2.90 -5.47 -0.19
C LEU A 428 3.67 -6.80 -0.06
N PHE A 429 3.81 -7.55 -1.14
CA PHE A 429 4.48 -8.86 -1.09
C PHE A 429 5.99 -8.76 -0.83
N LEU A 430 6.64 -7.63 -1.14
CA LEU A 430 8.02 -7.36 -0.74
C LEU A 430 8.18 -7.30 0.79
N LEU A 431 7.17 -6.84 1.52
CA LEU A 431 7.15 -6.92 3.00
C LEU A 431 6.70 -8.29 3.53
N GLY A 432 6.50 -9.29 2.66
CA GLY A 432 6.64 -10.70 3.01
C GLY A 432 5.50 -11.37 3.78
N ASP A 433 4.34 -10.73 3.98
CA ASP A 433 3.24 -11.32 4.75
C ASP A 433 2.31 -12.18 3.86
N MET A 434 2.43 -13.50 3.98
CA MET A 434 1.61 -14.46 3.22
C MET A 434 0.11 -14.41 3.58
N ALA A 435 -0.29 -13.82 4.71
CA ALA A 435 -1.70 -13.66 5.07
C ALA A 435 -2.48 -12.85 4.02
N ILE A 436 -1.78 -12.03 3.22
CA ILE A 436 -2.36 -11.28 2.10
C ILE A 436 -3.01 -12.20 1.06
N LEU A 437 -2.47 -13.41 0.84
CA LEU A 437 -3.08 -14.39 -0.08
C LEU A 437 -4.47 -14.83 0.40
N ASP A 438 -4.63 -15.02 1.71
CA ASP A 438 -5.93 -15.35 2.31
C ASP A 438 -6.92 -14.19 2.21
N TRP A 439 -6.43 -12.94 2.22
CA TRP A 439 -7.27 -11.75 2.04
C TRP A 439 -7.84 -11.68 0.63
N ILE A 440 -7.05 -12.01 -0.40
CA ILE A 440 -7.54 -12.07 -1.78
C ILE A 440 -8.69 -13.06 -1.90
N ARG A 441 -8.51 -14.27 -1.36
CA ARG A 441 -9.55 -15.30 -1.35
C ARG A 441 -10.80 -14.84 -0.57
N ARG A 442 -10.62 -14.25 0.60
CA ARG A 442 -11.74 -13.76 1.42
C ARG A 442 -12.49 -12.63 0.72
N TYR A 443 -11.78 -11.68 0.12
CA TYR A 443 -12.37 -10.58 -0.62
C TYR A 443 -13.22 -11.10 -1.79
N ALA A 444 -12.70 -12.04 -2.58
CA ALA A 444 -13.47 -12.63 -3.68
C ALA A 444 -14.74 -13.37 -3.23
N LEU A 445 -14.76 -13.90 -1.99
CA LEU A 445 -15.91 -14.62 -1.44
C LEU A 445 -16.91 -13.75 -0.69
N LYS A 446 -16.44 -12.68 -0.04
CA LYS A 446 -17.21 -11.93 0.97
C LYS A 446 -17.17 -10.41 0.80
N ILE A 447 -16.32 -9.90 -0.09
CA ILE A 447 -16.02 -8.45 -0.21
C ILE A 447 -15.48 -7.90 1.13
N GLU A 448 -14.79 -8.76 1.87
CA GLU A 448 -14.11 -8.45 3.14
C GLU A 448 -12.68 -8.97 3.05
N GLU A 449 -11.70 -8.14 3.36
CA GLU A 449 -10.28 -8.50 3.30
C GLU A 449 -9.85 -9.20 4.58
N LYS A 450 -10.31 -8.68 5.73
CA LYS A 450 -9.93 -9.14 7.06
C LYS A 450 -11.11 -9.06 8.02
N TYR A 451 -11.32 -10.11 8.82
CA TYR A 451 -12.40 -10.15 9.80
C TYR A 451 -12.31 -8.96 10.78
N ALA A 452 -13.45 -8.32 11.05
CA ALA A 452 -13.57 -7.16 11.95
C ALA A 452 -12.82 -5.89 11.52
N PHE A 453 -12.32 -5.84 10.28
CA PHE A 453 -11.91 -4.61 9.62
C PHE A 453 -13.00 -4.26 8.60
N GLY A 454 -13.41 -2.99 8.53
CA GLY A 454 -14.28 -2.54 7.44
C GLY A 454 -13.59 -2.74 6.09
N SER A 455 -14.37 -2.87 5.01
CA SER A 455 -13.77 -3.05 3.69
C SER A 455 -12.92 -1.85 3.29
N LEU A 456 -11.78 -2.12 2.67
CA LEU A 456 -10.89 -1.11 2.10
C LEU A 456 -11.11 -0.92 0.61
N SER A 457 -12.06 -1.63 0.01
CA SER A 457 -12.42 -1.50 -1.41
C SER A 457 -13.38 -0.37 -1.78
N PRO A 458 -13.97 0.44 -0.86
CA PRO A 458 -14.75 1.59 -1.30
C PRO A 458 -13.93 2.48 -2.25
N PRO A 459 -14.49 2.84 -3.42
CA PRO A 459 -13.79 3.69 -4.36
C PRO A 459 -13.58 5.08 -3.78
N ASP A 460 -12.44 5.68 -4.10
CA ASP A 460 -12.08 7.03 -3.70
C ASP A 460 -11.76 7.86 -4.95
N PRO A 461 -12.69 8.72 -5.41
CA PRO A 461 -12.49 9.54 -6.60
C PRO A 461 -11.25 10.44 -6.53
N MET A 462 -10.87 10.88 -5.32
CA MET A 462 -9.63 11.65 -5.13
C MET A 462 -8.42 10.78 -5.49
N VAL A 463 -8.42 9.52 -5.11
CA VAL A 463 -7.32 8.58 -5.38
C VAL A 463 -7.27 8.18 -6.85
N SER A 464 -8.43 8.00 -7.47
CA SER A 464 -8.53 7.79 -8.91
C SER A 464 -7.89 8.94 -9.67
N ALA A 465 -8.20 10.20 -9.33
CA ALA A 465 -7.57 11.36 -9.94
C ALA A 465 -6.05 11.39 -9.68
N TRP A 466 -5.64 11.22 -8.43
CA TRP A 466 -4.23 11.25 -8.05
C TRP A 466 -3.39 10.21 -8.78
N THR A 467 -3.89 8.98 -8.92
CA THR A 467 -3.13 7.85 -9.45
C THR A 467 -3.47 7.53 -10.89
N GLY A 468 -4.44 8.21 -11.50
CA GLY A 468 -5.01 7.85 -12.80
C GLY A 468 -5.56 6.42 -12.86
N SER A 469 -5.89 5.82 -11.71
CA SER A 469 -6.38 4.44 -11.60
C SER A 469 -7.86 4.45 -11.24
N LYS A 470 -8.73 4.39 -12.25
CA LYS A 470 -10.19 4.33 -12.05
C LYS A 470 -10.57 3.17 -11.12
N GLN A 471 -11.42 3.41 -10.13
CA GLN A 471 -11.80 2.42 -9.10
C GLN A 471 -13.30 2.12 -9.15
N SER A 472 -14.08 2.97 -9.80
CA SER A 472 -15.51 2.84 -9.96
C SER A 472 -16.01 3.52 -11.24
N PHE A 473 -17.30 3.33 -11.52
CA PHE A 473 -17.96 4.06 -12.61
C PHE A 473 -17.95 5.58 -12.37
N LEU A 474 -17.80 6.06 -11.13
CA LEU A 474 -17.73 7.48 -10.79
C LEU A 474 -16.50 8.16 -11.41
N ASP A 475 -15.47 7.39 -11.76
CA ASP A 475 -14.20 7.90 -12.26
C ASP A 475 -14.15 8.03 -13.79
N PHE A 476 -15.24 7.71 -14.49
CA PHE A 476 -15.36 7.96 -15.92
C PHE A 476 -16.03 9.30 -16.18
N ASP A 477 -15.54 9.95 -17.23
CA ASP A 477 -16.17 11.12 -17.80
C ASP A 477 -17.60 10.80 -18.23
N LYS A 478 -18.44 11.83 -18.26
CA LYS A 478 -19.81 11.69 -18.77
C LYS A 478 -19.75 11.41 -20.26
N ASP A 479 -20.34 10.30 -20.68
CA ASP A 479 -20.37 9.90 -22.08
C ASP A 479 -21.36 10.75 -22.92
N SER A 480 -22.17 11.62 -22.30
CA SER A 480 -23.26 12.33 -22.98
C SER A 480 -23.47 13.75 -22.45
N LEU A 481 -23.66 14.68 -23.39
CA LEU A 481 -24.17 16.02 -23.14
C LEU A 481 -25.69 15.96 -23.24
N TYR A 482 -26.38 15.98 -22.10
CA TYR A 482 -27.85 15.96 -22.02
C TYR A 482 -28.42 17.32 -22.45
N ALA A 483 -28.41 17.60 -23.76
CA ALA A 483 -28.85 18.88 -24.33
C ALA A 483 -30.37 18.96 -24.50
N GLU A 484 -31.05 17.82 -24.63
CA GLU A 484 -32.50 17.75 -24.79
C GLU A 484 -33.18 17.56 -23.42
N LEU A 485 -34.17 18.40 -23.10
CA LEU A 485 -34.93 18.37 -21.84
C LEU A 485 -35.67 17.04 -21.61
N ASP A 486 -36.01 16.33 -22.68
CA ASP A 486 -36.73 15.05 -22.66
C ASP A 486 -35.81 13.83 -22.84
N GLY A 487 -34.48 14.05 -22.85
CA GLY A 487 -33.50 12.99 -23.03
C GLY A 487 -33.42 12.06 -21.82
N PHE A 488 -33.36 10.74 -22.08
CA PHE A 488 -33.11 9.76 -21.01
C PHE A 488 -31.70 9.96 -20.44
N VAL A 489 -31.62 10.16 -19.11
CA VAL A 489 -30.34 10.23 -18.40
C VAL A 489 -29.89 8.83 -18.02
N SER A 490 -28.62 8.50 -18.28
CA SER A 490 -28.05 7.22 -17.87
C SER A 490 -28.10 7.08 -16.34
N ARG A 491 -28.36 5.87 -15.84
CA ARG A 491 -28.34 5.60 -14.39
C ARG A 491 -26.98 5.93 -13.76
N ALA A 492 -25.90 5.69 -14.51
CA ALA A 492 -24.55 6.03 -14.09
C ALA A 492 -24.39 7.54 -13.88
N ASP A 493 -24.88 8.37 -14.80
CA ASP A 493 -24.80 9.82 -14.68
C ASP A 493 -25.72 10.39 -13.60
N LEU A 494 -26.92 9.80 -13.41
CA LEU A 494 -27.77 10.13 -12.27
C LEU A 494 -27.07 9.84 -10.93
N LEU A 495 -26.39 8.70 -10.82
CA LEU A 495 -25.65 8.32 -9.62
C LEU A 495 -24.40 9.20 -9.42
N ARG A 496 -23.67 9.54 -10.49
CA ARG A 496 -22.57 10.52 -10.45
C ARG A 496 -23.06 11.86 -9.93
N CYS A 497 -24.12 12.41 -10.52
CA CYS A 497 -24.74 13.65 -10.04
C CYS A 497 -25.16 13.56 -8.57
N ARG A 498 -25.76 12.46 -8.13
CA ARG A 498 -26.12 12.27 -6.72
C ARG A 498 -24.90 12.22 -5.79
N PHE A 499 -23.80 11.62 -6.24
CA PHE A 499 -22.56 11.52 -5.48
C PHE A 499 -21.85 12.88 -5.44
N ASP A 500 -21.74 13.55 -6.58
CA ASP A 500 -21.09 14.85 -6.73
C ASP A 500 -21.82 15.96 -5.96
N LEU A 501 -23.16 15.96 -5.98
CA LEU A 501 -23.96 16.91 -5.19
C LEU A 501 -23.86 16.63 -3.68
N LYS A 502 -23.55 15.39 -3.27
CA LYS A 502 -23.27 15.05 -1.86
C LYS A 502 -21.87 15.42 -1.41
N LEU A 503 -20.89 15.56 -2.32
CA LEU A 503 -19.56 16.12 -1.97
C LEU A 503 -19.67 17.49 -1.27
N GLN A 504 -20.78 18.20 -1.48
CA GLN A 504 -21.05 19.51 -0.88
C GLN A 504 -21.73 19.46 0.49
N GLY A 505 -22.20 18.30 0.98
CA GLY A 505 -23.05 18.28 2.18
C GLY A 505 -23.15 16.93 2.87
N SER A 506 -22.23 16.67 3.81
CA SER A 506 -22.53 15.96 5.06
C SER A 506 -21.36 16.13 6.03
N ALA A 507 -21.62 16.90 7.09
CA ALA A 507 -20.77 17.11 8.25
C ALA A 507 -20.89 15.95 9.25
#